data_AF-A0A9P3Q893-F1
#
_entry.id   AF-A0A9P3Q893-F1
#
_cell.length_a   1.000
_cell.length_b   1.000
_cell.length_c   1.000
_cell.angle_alpha   90.00
_cell.angle_beta   90.00
_cell.angle_gamma   90.00
#
_symmetry.space_group_name_H-M   'P 1'
#
loop_
_entity.id
_entity.type
_entity.pdbx_description
1 polymer ?
#
loop_
_entity_poly.entity_id
_entity_poly.type
_entity_poly.pdbx_seq_one_letter_code
_entity_poly.pdbx_strand_id
1 'polypeptide(L)'
;MTVTDDHTADNAGTADDDTAEWVEDTDTDAEPGDDEHDADDEGEQPKKPGVRQRLKDAEAERDELRSQLSWSRQVAFMEACRAAGLDADVATAKGVRVEDHLDEHGAVDAEGLATALEGARSEAGVPRRPRPVRTAGRAGGVPPEKPATFGEVLREHSKYLRR
;
A
#
# COMPACT_ATOMS: atom_id res chain seq x y z
N MET A 1 19.71 32.22 -35.44
CA MET A 1 18.41 32.91 -35.61
C MET A 1 17.47 32.32 -34.56
N THR A 2 16.89 33.19 -33.71
CA THR A 2 15.75 33.02 -32.77
C THR A 2 15.89 31.91 -31.71
N VAL A 3 16.20 32.22 -30.44
CA VAL A 3 15.36 32.83 -29.38
C VAL A 3 14.25 31.89 -28.89
N THR A 4 14.28 31.72 -27.57
CA THR A 4 13.50 30.98 -26.57
C THR A 4 11.99 31.27 -26.56
N ASP A 5 11.20 30.27 -26.15
CA ASP A 5 9.92 30.37 -25.39
C ASP A 5 9.81 29.01 -24.66
N ASP A 6 10.07 28.85 -23.36
CA ASP A 6 9.32 29.27 -22.16
C ASP A 6 7.79 29.28 -22.32
N HIS A 7 7.11 28.30 -21.73
CA HIS A 7 5.73 28.39 -21.21
C HIS A 7 5.53 27.32 -20.13
N THR A 8 5.87 27.72 -18.91
CA THR A 8 5.05 27.66 -17.69
C THR A 8 4.00 26.55 -17.58
N ALA A 9 4.21 25.70 -16.57
CA ALA A 9 3.22 24.77 -16.05
C ALA A 9 2.17 25.52 -15.21
N ASP A 10 0.90 25.43 -15.63
CA ASP A 10 -0.26 25.75 -14.80
C ASP A 10 -1.01 24.44 -14.53
N ASN A 11 -0.67 23.74 -13.44
CA ASN A 11 -1.56 22.75 -12.86
C ASN A 11 -2.23 23.39 -11.64
N ALA A 12 -3.40 23.97 -11.87
CA ALA A 12 -4.23 24.58 -10.84
C ALA A 12 -4.63 23.52 -9.82
N GLY A 13 -4.06 23.63 -8.62
CA GLY A 13 -4.47 22.88 -7.45
C GLY A 13 -5.84 23.37 -6.97
N THR A 14 -6.82 22.49 -7.02
CA THR A 14 -8.02 22.55 -6.19
C THR A 14 -8.09 21.23 -5.45
N ALA A 15 -7.57 21.22 -4.23
CA ALA A 15 -7.87 20.18 -3.24
C ALA A 15 -8.53 20.90 -2.07
N ASP A 16 -9.84 20.75 -2.04
CA ASP A 16 -10.71 21.01 -0.90
C ASP A 16 -10.23 20.22 0.34
N ASP A 17 -10.40 20.88 1.49
CA ASP A 17 -11.00 20.32 2.70
C ASP A 17 -10.36 19.08 3.34
N ASP A 18 -9.54 19.32 4.36
CA ASP A 18 -9.65 18.62 5.65
C ASP A 18 -8.77 19.37 6.67
N THR A 19 -9.36 20.39 7.30
CA THR A 19 -8.74 20.99 8.50
C THR A 19 -8.93 20.00 9.63
N ALA A 20 -8.06 19.00 9.70
CA ALA A 20 -7.94 18.16 10.87
C ALA A 20 -7.61 19.06 12.06
N GLU A 21 -8.56 19.19 12.99
CA GLU A 21 -8.28 19.69 14.32
C GLU A 21 -7.17 18.81 14.91
N TRP A 22 -5.96 19.34 14.92
CA TRP A 22 -4.87 18.82 15.72
C TRP A 22 -5.32 18.91 17.17
N VAL A 23 -5.72 17.77 17.73
CA VAL A 23 -5.72 17.60 19.17
C VAL A 23 -4.26 17.72 19.56
N GLU A 24 -3.91 18.88 20.09
CA GLU A 24 -2.63 19.18 20.73
C GLU A 24 -2.50 18.23 21.92
N ASP A 25 -2.01 17.02 21.66
CA ASP A 25 -1.45 16.18 22.71
C ASP A 25 -0.24 16.97 23.20
N THR A 26 -0.43 17.68 24.31
CA THR A 26 0.63 18.38 25.01
C THR A 26 1.49 17.34 25.70
N ASP A 27 2.21 16.57 24.87
CA ASP A 27 3.45 15.94 25.24
C ASP A 27 4.32 17.05 25.78
N THR A 28 4.36 17.11 27.11
CA THR A 28 5.22 18.03 27.84
C THR A 28 6.63 17.51 27.61
N ASP A 29 7.21 17.98 26.51
CA ASP A 29 8.62 17.93 26.17
C ASP A 29 9.38 18.65 27.28
N ALA A 30 9.66 17.90 28.35
CA ALA A 30 10.62 18.31 29.34
C ALA A 30 12.00 18.18 28.67
N GLU A 31 12.41 19.25 28.00
CA GLU A 31 13.83 19.48 27.68
C GLU A 31 14.67 19.09 28.90
N PRO A 32 15.76 18.32 28.74
CA PRO A 32 16.75 18.20 29.80
C PRO A 32 17.48 19.54 29.87
N GLY A 33 16.89 20.49 30.59
CA GLY A 33 17.53 21.71 31.01
C GLY A 33 18.79 21.34 31.79
N ASP A 34 19.92 21.67 31.20
CA ASP A 34 21.24 21.69 31.81
C ASP A 34 21.26 22.86 32.82
N ASP A 35 20.64 22.65 33.99
CA ASP A 35 20.70 23.60 35.10
C ASP A 35 21.72 23.10 36.14
N GLU A 36 22.97 23.51 35.93
CA GLU A 36 23.93 23.70 37.01
C GLU A 36 23.37 24.72 38.00
N HIS A 37 22.62 24.28 39.03
CA HIS A 37 22.50 25.08 40.25
C HIS A 37 22.41 24.23 41.51
N ASP A 38 23.51 24.34 42.25
CA ASP A 38 23.73 23.90 43.62
C ASP A 38 22.86 24.70 44.61
N ALA A 39 22.66 24.09 45.78
CA ALA A 39 22.11 24.61 47.04
C ALA A 39 20.59 24.52 47.31
N ASP A 40 20.28 23.60 48.24
CA ASP A 40 19.33 23.73 49.36
C ASP A 40 17.87 24.13 49.08
N ASP A 41 17.02 23.13 48.85
CA ASP A 41 15.59 23.23 49.20
C ASP A 41 15.07 21.90 49.78
N GLU A 42 14.65 21.95 51.05
CA GLU A 42 13.93 20.89 51.77
C GLU A 42 12.50 20.77 51.21
N GLY A 43 12.37 20.28 49.98
CA GLY A 43 11.11 19.92 49.35
C GLY A 43 11.11 18.44 49.03
N GLU A 44 10.38 17.64 49.81
CA GLU A 44 10.21 16.22 49.59
C GLU A 44 9.54 15.99 48.22
N GLN A 45 10.34 15.90 47.15
CA GLN A 45 9.82 15.64 45.82
C GLN A 45 9.11 14.29 45.83
N PRO A 46 7.82 14.21 45.44
CA PRO A 46 7.10 12.97 45.45
C PRO A 46 7.79 12.01 44.46
N LYS A 47 8.40 10.94 44.98
CA LYS A 47 8.98 9.85 44.18
C LYS A 47 7.90 9.38 43.21
N LYS A 48 7.98 9.77 41.93
CA LYS A 48 6.97 9.47 40.90
C LYS A 48 6.62 7.98 40.94
N PRO A 49 5.48 7.58 41.54
CA PRO A 49 5.15 6.18 41.65
C PRO A 49 4.82 5.69 40.24
N GLY A 50 5.41 4.56 39.84
CA GLY A 50 5.03 3.88 38.59
C GLY A 50 6.04 3.91 37.45
N VAL A 51 7.25 4.44 37.60
CA VAL A 51 8.28 4.38 36.53
C VAL A 51 8.56 2.93 36.09
N ARG A 52 8.64 1.99 37.04
CA ARG A 52 8.80 0.55 36.74
C ARG A 52 7.60 -0.05 36.02
N GLN A 53 6.40 0.47 36.27
CA GLN A 53 5.20 0.02 35.59
C GLN A 53 5.19 0.53 34.16
N ARG A 54 5.46 1.83 33.96
CA ARG A 54 5.59 2.44 32.62
C ARG A 54 6.65 1.77 31.75
N LEU A 55 7.79 1.39 32.32
CA LEU A 55 8.81 0.63 31.58
C LEU A 55 8.30 -0.74 31.13
N LYS A 56 7.59 -1.47 31.99
CA LYS A 56 6.99 -2.76 31.63
C LYS A 56 5.90 -2.62 30.58
N ASP A 57 5.07 -1.60 30.72
CA ASP A 57 3.98 -1.32 29.76
C ASP A 57 4.59 -0.98 28.39
N ALA A 58 5.61 -0.13 28.33
CA ALA A 58 6.31 0.19 27.09
C ALA A 58 7.03 -1.01 26.45
N GLU A 59 7.64 -1.89 27.26
CA GLU A 59 8.24 -3.13 26.76
C GLU A 59 7.18 -4.08 26.19
N ALA A 60 6.02 -4.19 26.84
CA ALA A 60 4.90 -5.00 26.38
C ALA A 60 4.31 -4.47 25.06
N GLU A 61 4.08 -3.16 24.96
CA GLU A 61 3.60 -2.50 23.73
C GLU A 61 4.56 -2.75 22.57
N ARG A 62 5.87 -2.59 22.79
CA ARG A 62 6.88 -2.86 21.76
C ARG A 62 6.85 -4.30 21.28
N ASP A 63 6.71 -5.26 22.19
CA ASP A 63 6.71 -6.67 21.84
C ASP A 63 5.38 -7.08 21.15
N GLU A 64 4.27 -6.45 21.52
CA GLU A 64 2.99 -6.58 20.81
C GLU A 64 3.11 -6.04 19.37
N LEU A 65 3.65 -4.83 19.17
CA LEU A 65 3.85 -4.24 17.85
C LEU A 65 4.77 -5.10 16.98
N ARG A 66 5.86 -5.64 17.54
CA ARG A 66 6.75 -6.58 16.84
C ARG A 66 6.01 -7.84 16.41
N SER A 67 5.12 -8.35 17.27
CA SER A 67 4.31 -9.53 16.97
C SER A 67 3.34 -9.24 15.82
N GLN A 68 2.62 -8.11 15.87
CA GLN A 68 1.71 -7.69 14.80
C GLN A 68 2.44 -7.50 13.47
N LEU A 69 3.63 -6.90 13.51
CA LEU A 69 4.45 -6.67 12.33
C LEU A 69 4.98 -7.99 11.74
N SER A 70 5.42 -8.93 12.58
CA SER A 70 5.82 -10.26 12.12
C SER A 70 4.66 -11.01 11.46
N TRP A 71 3.46 -10.89 12.03
CA TRP A 71 2.25 -11.50 11.49
C TRP A 71 1.86 -10.91 10.13
N SER A 72 1.88 -9.58 9.99
CA SER A 72 1.53 -8.92 8.72
C SER A 72 2.50 -9.29 7.60
N ARG A 73 3.81 -9.35 7.89
CA ARG A 73 4.84 -9.82 6.94
C ARG A 73 4.62 -11.26 6.52
N GLN A 74 4.28 -12.14 7.47
CA GLN A 74 3.97 -13.54 7.17
C GLN A 74 2.74 -13.67 6.27
N VAL A 75 1.69 -12.87 6.51
CA VAL A 75 0.50 -12.86 5.63
C VAL A 75 0.86 -12.40 4.23
N ALA A 76 1.61 -11.30 4.08
CA ALA A 76 2.07 -10.81 2.79
C ALA A 76 2.89 -11.86 2.02
N PHE A 77 3.76 -12.61 2.72
CA PHE A 77 4.52 -13.71 2.13
C PHE A 77 3.64 -14.82 1.57
N MET A 78 2.66 -15.26 2.36
CA MET A 78 1.73 -16.32 1.95
C MET A 78 0.92 -15.87 0.73
N GLU A 79 0.49 -14.62 0.69
CA GLU A 79 -0.21 -14.04 -0.46
C GLU A 79 0.69 -13.98 -1.70
N ALA A 80 1.95 -13.58 -1.56
CA ALA A 80 2.93 -13.56 -2.64
C ALA A 80 3.22 -14.98 -3.17
N CYS A 81 3.41 -15.96 -2.29
CA CYS A 81 3.57 -17.37 -2.66
C CYS A 81 2.34 -17.87 -3.43
N ARG A 82 1.14 -17.59 -2.93
CA ARG A 82 -0.12 -17.92 -3.62
C ARG A 82 -0.24 -17.22 -4.97
N ALA A 83 0.20 -15.98 -5.08
CA ALA A 83 0.26 -15.22 -6.34
C ALA A 83 1.17 -15.90 -7.36
N ALA A 84 2.35 -16.34 -6.93
CA ALA A 84 3.32 -17.09 -7.73
C ALA A 84 2.87 -18.53 -8.06
N GLY A 85 1.87 -19.06 -7.34
CA GLY A 85 1.40 -20.43 -7.47
C GLY A 85 2.33 -21.44 -6.81
N LEU A 86 3.11 -20.99 -5.83
CA LEU A 86 4.04 -21.79 -5.03
C LEU A 86 3.50 -21.95 -3.61
N ASP A 87 3.74 -23.10 -3.00
CA ASP A 87 3.42 -23.31 -1.59
C ASP A 87 4.47 -22.61 -0.71
N ALA A 88 4.06 -22.02 0.41
CA ALA A 88 4.93 -21.25 1.28
C ALA A 88 6.03 -22.13 1.91
N ASP A 89 5.72 -23.38 2.22
CA ASP A 89 6.69 -24.34 2.75
C ASP A 89 7.77 -24.68 1.71
N VAL A 90 7.40 -24.75 0.43
CA VAL A 90 8.34 -25.00 -0.66
C VAL A 90 9.21 -23.78 -0.92
N ALA A 91 8.65 -22.58 -0.87
CA ALA A 91 9.41 -21.34 -0.98
C ALA A 91 10.46 -21.22 0.16
N THR A 92 10.04 -21.54 1.39
CA THR A 92 10.91 -21.52 2.57
C THR A 92 12.01 -22.59 2.48
N ALA A 93 11.67 -23.81 2.00
CA ALA A 93 12.64 -24.88 1.77
C ALA A 93 13.68 -24.52 0.68
N LYS A 94 13.30 -23.67 -0.26
CA LYS A 94 14.19 -23.08 -1.27
C LYS A 94 15.00 -21.88 -0.75
N GLY A 95 14.81 -21.52 0.51
CA GLY A 95 15.56 -20.44 1.16
C GLY A 95 14.98 -19.05 0.93
N VAL A 96 13.78 -18.92 0.32
CA VAL A 96 13.12 -17.62 0.18
C VAL A 96 12.52 -17.23 1.52
N ARG A 97 12.89 -16.04 2.01
CA ARG A 97 12.43 -15.46 3.27
C ARG A 97 12.02 -14.01 3.08
N VAL A 98 11.02 -13.54 3.82
CA VAL A 98 10.52 -12.16 3.69
C VAL A 98 11.54 -11.15 4.19
N GLU A 99 12.30 -11.54 5.20
CA GLU A 99 13.29 -10.70 5.86
C GLU A 99 14.42 -10.29 4.93
N ASP A 100 14.71 -11.11 3.90
CA ASP A 100 15.72 -10.83 2.88
C ASP A 100 15.20 -9.88 1.78
N HIS A 101 13.91 -9.58 1.80
CA HIS A 101 13.21 -8.74 0.83
C HIS A 101 12.48 -7.58 1.52
N LEU A 102 13.14 -6.98 2.50
CA LEU A 102 12.68 -5.74 3.13
C LEU A 102 13.45 -4.54 2.56
N ASP A 103 12.75 -3.43 2.36
CA ASP A 103 13.36 -2.16 1.99
C ASP A 103 14.03 -1.47 3.21
N GLU A 104 14.60 -0.28 2.97
CA GLU A 104 15.26 0.53 4.01
C GLU A 104 14.31 1.01 5.12
N HIS A 105 13.00 0.97 4.88
CA HIS A 105 11.96 1.31 5.83
C HIS A 105 11.35 0.08 6.52
N GLY A 106 11.82 -1.13 6.17
CA GLY A 106 11.30 -2.39 6.69
C GLY A 106 9.95 -2.81 6.10
N ALA A 107 9.50 -2.20 5.00
CA ALA A 107 8.38 -2.69 4.21
C ALA A 107 8.84 -3.77 3.23
N VAL A 108 7.90 -4.58 2.73
CA VAL A 108 8.22 -5.70 1.83
C VAL A 108 8.48 -5.18 0.43
N ASP A 109 9.69 -5.40 -0.09
CA ASP A 109 10.01 -5.20 -1.50
C ASP A 109 9.30 -6.26 -2.35
N ALA A 110 8.14 -5.89 -2.88
CA ALA A 110 7.28 -6.76 -3.65
C ALA A 110 7.93 -7.24 -4.96
N GLU A 111 8.76 -6.42 -5.60
CA GLU A 111 9.39 -6.76 -6.88
C GLU A 111 10.53 -7.76 -6.67
N GLY A 112 11.38 -7.51 -5.67
CA GLY A 112 12.44 -8.43 -5.27
C GLY A 112 11.89 -9.79 -4.83
N LEU A 113 10.86 -9.77 -3.96
CA LEU A 113 10.20 -10.99 -3.47
C LEU A 113 9.53 -11.76 -4.62
N ALA A 114 8.84 -11.09 -5.53
CA ALA A 114 8.22 -11.74 -6.68
C ALA A 114 9.26 -12.41 -7.60
N THR A 115 10.41 -11.77 -7.79
CA THR A 115 11.53 -12.31 -8.59
C THR A 115 12.13 -13.54 -7.93
N ALA A 116 12.35 -13.51 -6.61
CA ALA A 116 12.86 -14.65 -5.86
C ALA A 116 11.89 -15.84 -5.88
N LEU A 117 10.59 -15.59 -5.69
CA LEU A 117 9.56 -16.62 -5.77
C LEU A 117 9.44 -17.21 -7.18
N GLU A 118 9.62 -16.41 -8.22
CA GLU A 118 9.66 -16.88 -9.60
C GLU A 118 10.84 -17.82 -9.86
N GLY A 119 12.03 -17.47 -9.37
CA GLY A 119 13.21 -18.32 -9.40
C GLY A 119 12.99 -19.64 -8.66
N ALA A 120 12.51 -19.57 -7.42
CA ALA A 120 12.19 -20.73 -6.60
C ALA A 120 11.15 -21.64 -7.27
N ARG A 121 10.13 -21.06 -7.93
CA ARG A 121 9.14 -21.81 -8.68
C ARG A 121 9.74 -22.53 -9.89
N SER A 122 10.61 -21.84 -10.64
CA SER A 122 11.31 -22.42 -11.79
C SER A 122 12.18 -23.59 -11.38
N GLU A 123 12.96 -23.45 -10.31
CA GLU A 123 13.79 -24.52 -9.75
C GLU A 123 12.98 -25.69 -9.19
N ALA A 124 11.79 -25.42 -8.64
CA ALA A 124 10.86 -26.45 -8.19
C ALA A 124 10.14 -27.16 -9.36
N GLY A 125 10.32 -26.70 -10.60
CA GLY A 125 9.67 -27.26 -11.78
C GLY A 125 8.15 -27.04 -11.81
N VAL A 126 7.63 -26.08 -11.04
CA VAL A 126 6.19 -25.84 -10.97
C VAL A 126 5.75 -24.99 -12.18
N PRO A 127 4.88 -25.51 -13.05
CA PRO A 127 4.47 -24.80 -14.26
C PRO A 127 3.56 -23.62 -13.92
N ARG A 128 3.70 -22.50 -14.66
CA ARG A 128 2.74 -21.39 -14.59
C ARG A 128 1.38 -21.87 -15.03
N ARG A 129 0.41 -21.86 -14.14
CA ARG A 129 -1.01 -21.94 -14.53
C ARG A 129 -1.44 -20.56 -14.99
N PRO A 130 -1.83 -20.37 -16.26
CA PRO A 130 -2.38 -19.09 -16.70
C PRO A 130 -3.66 -18.83 -15.89
N ARG A 131 -3.68 -17.70 -15.17
CA ARG A 131 -4.89 -17.28 -14.46
C ARG A 131 -5.88 -16.76 -15.50
N PRO A 132 -7.13 -17.27 -15.55
CA PRO A 132 -8.11 -16.74 -16.46
C PRO A 132 -8.37 -15.27 -16.11
N VAL A 133 -8.12 -14.40 -17.08
CA VAL A 133 -8.44 -12.97 -16.98
C VAL A 133 -9.95 -12.84 -16.99
N ARG A 134 -10.56 -12.45 -15.86
CA ARG A 134 -12.03 -12.35 -15.72
C ARG A 134 -12.69 -11.38 -16.70
N THR A 135 -11.91 -10.47 -17.28
CA THR A 135 -12.36 -9.48 -18.27
C THR A 135 -12.20 -9.95 -19.72
N ALA A 136 -11.51 -11.06 -19.97
CA ALA A 136 -11.40 -11.61 -21.32
C ALA A 136 -12.79 -12.04 -21.81
N GLY A 137 -13.28 -11.39 -22.87
CA GLY A 137 -14.62 -11.62 -23.43
C GLY A 137 -15.74 -10.77 -22.85
N ARG A 138 -15.48 -9.96 -21.80
CA ARG A 138 -16.47 -8.99 -21.30
C ARG A 138 -16.29 -7.68 -22.07
N ALA A 139 -16.89 -7.61 -23.26
CA ALA A 139 -16.95 -6.38 -24.05
C ALA A 139 -17.69 -5.28 -23.25
N GLY A 140 -16.94 -4.44 -22.54
CA GLY A 140 -17.42 -3.20 -21.95
C GLY A 140 -17.52 -2.09 -22.99
N GLY A 141 -18.01 -2.40 -24.19
CA GLY A 141 -18.25 -1.43 -25.24
C GLY A 141 -19.68 -0.90 -25.12
N VAL A 142 -19.84 0.42 -25.22
CA VAL A 142 -21.12 1.07 -25.54
C VAL A 142 -21.85 0.21 -26.59
N PRO A 143 -23.15 -0.12 -26.39
CA PRO A 143 -23.86 -0.93 -27.36
C PRO A 143 -23.73 -0.27 -28.74
N PRO A 144 -23.28 -0.99 -29.78
CA PRO A 144 -23.24 -0.41 -31.11
C PRO A 144 -24.67 0.04 -31.43
N GLU A 145 -24.84 1.31 -31.83
CA GLU A 145 -26.11 1.79 -32.36
C GLU A 145 -26.56 0.78 -33.41
N LYS A 146 -27.73 0.15 -33.18
CA LYS A 146 -28.22 -0.91 -34.06
C LYS A 146 -28.26 -0.35 -35.48
N PRO A 147 -27.57 -0.95 -36.45
CA PRO A 147 -27.69 -0.50 -37.84
C PRO A 147 -29.16 -0.63 -38.23
N ALA A 148 -29.68 0.39 -38.92
CA ALA A 148 -31.06 0.42 -39.39
C ALA A 148 -31.39 -0.91 -40.04
N THR A 149 -32.43 -1.56 -39.54
CA THR A 149 -32.83 -2.87 -40.03
C THR A 149 -33.31 -2.74 -41.48
N PHE A 150 -33.17 -3.80 -42.27
CA PHE A 150 -33.67 -3.82 -43.67
C PHE A 150 -35.14 -3.35 -43.76
N GLY A 151 -35.95 -3.68 -42.74
CA GLY A 151 -37.33 -3.23 -42.65
C GLY A 151 -37.51 -1.72 -42.44
N GLU A 152 -36.56 -1.03 -41.80
CA GLU A 152 -36.58 0.43 -41.66
C GLU A 152 -36.16 1.11 -42.97
N VAL A 153 -35.12 0.60 -43.63
CA VAL A 153 -34.66 1.10 -44.93
C VAL A 153 -35.75 0.96 -46.00
N LEU A 154 -36.46 -0.18 -46.03
CA LEU A 154 -37.57 -0.39 -46.97
C LEU A 154 -38.78 0.52 -46.67
N ARG A 155 -39.03 0.79 -45.39
CA ARG A 155 -40.12 1.67 -44.94
C ARG A 155 -39.81 3.14 -45.27
N GLU A 156 -38.54 3.52 -45.28
CA GLU A 156 -38.10 4.84 -45.71
C GLU A 156 -38.20 4.99 -47.24
N HIS A 157 -37.74 4.01 -48.01
CA HIS A 157 -37.86 4.04 -49.47
C HIS A 157 -39.32 4.04 -49.97
N SER A 158 -40.24 3.36 -49.29
CA SER A 158 -41.66 3.33 -49.69
C SER A 158 -42.39 4.67 -49.49
N LYS A 159 -41.86 5.58 -48.65
CA LYS A 159 -42.39 6.95 -48.52
C LYS A 159 -42.12 7.79 -49.77
N TYR A 160 -41.05 7.52 -50.50
CA TYR A 160 -40.68 8.24 -51.72
C TYR A 160 -41.37 7.72 -52.99
N LEU A 161 -42.04 6.55 -52.91
CA LEU A 161 -42.74 5.91 -54.03
C LEU A 161 -44.24 6.24 -54.09
N ARG A 162 -44.77 7.05 -53.17
CA ARG A 162 -46.15 7.57 -53.20
C ARG A 162 -46.19 9.05 -53.60
N ARG A 163 -45.71 9.37 -54.81
CA ARG A 163 -46.01 10.62 -55.51
C ARG A 163 -46.50 10.30 -56.92
#